data_AF-A0A966JLK1-F1
#
_entry.id   AF-A0A966JLK1-F1
#
_cell.length_a   1.000
_cell.length_b   1.000
_cell.length_c   1.000
_cell.angle_alpha   90.00
_cell.angle_beta   90.00
_cell.angle_gamma   90.00
#
_symmetry.space_group_name_H-M   'P 1'
#
loop_
_entity.id
_entity.type
_entity.pdbx_description
1 polymer ?
#
loop_
_entity_poly.entity_id
_entity_poly.type
_entity_poly.pdbx_seq_one_letter_code
_entity_poly.pdbx_strand_id
1 'polypeptide(L)'
;MTTVVVVPIWLDLLCVGVGAFQGALFAIFYKRFDLVGVTAVAILTGLGGGFLRDILIDAGRPAGMQDRYILTAIIGVAVALILGRWYRRIDGAIVFLDSIAMSLFAVAGTYKALLYGTSELVAIL
;
A
#
# COMPACT_ATOMS: atom_id res chain seq x y z
N MET A 1 13.76 -29.41 4.12
CA MET A 1 13.98 -28.02 3.70
C MET A 1 12.62 -27.37 3.55
N THR A 2 12.10 -26.77 4.61
CA THR A 2 10.88 -25.96 4.51
C THR A 2 11.22 -24.78 3.62
N THR A 3 10.65 -24.72 2.42
CA THR A 3 10.64 -23.49 1.66
C THR A 3 10.03 -22.46 2.58
N VAL A 4 10.83 -21.53 3.10
CA VAL A 4 10.30 -20.37 3.82
C VAL A 4 9.43 -19.70 2.80
N VAL A 5 8.12 -19.88 2.93
CA VAL A 5 7.16 -19.29 2.03
C VAL A 5 7.16 -17.82 2.42
N VAL A 6 7.95 -17.02 1.71
CA VAL A 6 8.04 -15.58 1.92
C VAL A 6 6.98 -14.94 1.03
N VAL A 7 6.30 -13.89 1.52
CA VAL A 7 5.41 -13.08 0.68
C VAL A 7 6.17 -12.68 -0.58
N PRO A 8 5.64 -12.94 -1.79
CA PRO A 8 6.33 -12.57 -3.01
C PRO A 8 6.61 -11.07 -3.04
N ILE A 9 7.86 -10.69 -3.25
CA ILE A 9 8.28 -9.29 -3.21
C ILE A 9 7.48 -8.40 -4.17
N TRP A 10 7.11 -8.92 -5.33
CA TRP A 10 6.31 -8.20 -6.32
C TRP A 10 4.91 -7.87 -5.80
N LEU A 11 4.34 -8.74 -4.95
CA LEU A 11 3.00 -8.54 -4.38
C LEU A 11 3.03 -7.42 -3.34
N ASP A 12 3.98 -7.45 -2.40
CA ASP A 12 4.11 -6.37 -1.41
C ASP A 12 4.44 -5.03 -2.09
N LEU A 13 5.29 -5.02 -3.13
CA LEU A 13 5.57 -3.79 -3.89
C LEU A 13 4.34 -3.27 -4.66
N LEU A 14 3.50 -4.16 -5.21
CA LEU A 14 2.24 -3.77 -5.83
C LEU A 14 1.27 -3.15 -4.82
N CYS A 15 1.13 -3.73 -3.62
CA CYS A 15 0.32 -3.14 -2.54
C CYS A 15 0.77 -1.70 -2.25
N VAL A 16 2.08 -1.50 -2.08
CA VAL A 16 2.64 -0.18 -1.77
C VAL A 16 2.45 0.80 -2.93
N GLY A 17 2.76 0.39 -4.15
CA GLY A 17 2.68 1.25 -5.33
C GLY A 17 1.25 1.67 -5.65
N VAL A 18 0.32 0.72 -5.66
CA VAL A 18 -1.10 0.98 -5.93
C VAL A 18 -1.73 1.79 -4.80
N GLY A 19 -1.44 1.45 -3.54
CA GLY A 19 -1.93 2.21 -2.38
C GLY A 19 -1.41 3.65 -2.35
N ALA A 20 -0.12 3.86 -2.61
CA ALA A 20 0.46 5.20 -2.67
C ALA A 20 -0.10 6.03 -3.83
N PHE A 21 -0.24 5.43 -5.01
CA PHE A 21 -0.86 6.07 -6.17
C PHE A 21 -2.31 6.47 -5.88
N GLN A 22 -3.12 5.56 -5.31
CA GLN A 22 -4.51 5.83 -4.95
C GLN A 22 -4.64 6.91 -3.88
N GLY A 23 -3.84 6.84 -2.81
CA GLY A 23 -3.82 7.82 -1.74
C GLY A 23 -3.40 9.22 -2.23
N ALA A 24 -2.43 9.28 -3.14
CA ALA A 24 -2.03 10.53 -3.79
C ALA A 24 -3.18 11.13 -4.61
N LEU A 25 -3.85 10.35 -5.47
CA LEU A 25 -5.00 10.81 -6.23
C LEU A 25 -6.13 11.28 -5.32
N PHE A 26 -6.41 10.56 -4.25
CA PHE A 26 -7.41 10.95 -3.25
C PHE A 26 -7.06 12.32 -2.62
N ALA A 27 -5.81 12.51 -2.20
CA ALA A 27 -5.34 13.75 -1.60
C ALA A 27 -5.42 14.94 -2.58
N ILE A 28 -5.07 14.72 -3.85
CA ILE A 28 -5.13 15.74 -4.92
C ILE A 28 -6.58 16.17 -5.17
N PHE A 29 -7.48 15.22 -5.41
CA PHE A 29 -8.82 15.52 -5.94
C PHE A 29 -9.87 15.78 -4.86
N TYR A 30 -9.86 15.06 -3.74
CA TYR A 30 -10.87 15.18 -2.69
C TYR A 30 -10.49 16.13 -1.56
N LYS A 31 -9.18 16.28 -1.28
CA LYS A 31 -8.70 17.11 -0.16
C LYS A 31 -7.96 18.36 -0.59
N ARG A 32 -7.53 18.46 -1.86
CA ARG A 32 -6.76 19.59 -2.43
C ARG A 32 -5.52 19.93 -1.60
N PHE A 33 -4.82 18.89 -1.15
CA PHE A 33 -3.57 19.07 -0.41
C PHE A 33 -2.42 19.54 -1.32
N ASP A 34 -1.43 20.16 -0.72
CA ASP A 34 -0.17 20.53 -1.37
C ASP A 34 0.74 19.29 -1.55
N LEU A 35 1.91 19.48 -2.15
CA LEU A 35 2.82 18.37 -2.46
C LEU A 35 3.21 17.56 -1.21
N VAL A 36 3.43 18.25 -0.08
CA VAL A 36 3.79 17.61 1.19
C VAL A 36 2.62 16.77 1.69
N GLY A 37 1.41 17.34 1.72
CA GLY A 37 0.22 16.60 2.14
C GLY A 37 -0.13 15.42 1.23
N VAL A 38 -0.01 15.58 -0.09
CA VAL A 38 -0.21 14.50 -1.06
C VAL A 38 0.78 13.36 -0.82
N THR A 39 2.05 13.70 -0.64
CA THR A 39 3.11 12.70 -0.38
C THR A 39 2.88 12.00 0.96
N ALA A 40 2.50 12.75 2.01
CA ALA A 40 2.22 12.19 3.33
C ALA A 40 1.06 11.19 3.29
N VAL A 41 -0.08 11.56 2.67
CA VAL A 41 -1.24 10.67 2.54
C VAL A 41 -0.86 9.43 1.72
N ALA A 42 -0.17 9.59 0.60
CA ALA A 42 0.26 8.47 -0.23
C ALA A 42 1.19 7.50 0.50
N ILE A 43 2.17 8.01 1.24
CA ILE A 43 3.07 7.18 2.06
C ILE A 43 2.28 6.44 3.13
N LEU A 44 1.37 7.12 3.83
CA LEU A 44 0.52 6.49 4.85
C LEU A 44 -0.39 5.41 4.25
N THR A 45 -0.99 5.65 3.09
CA THR A 45 -1.84 4.66 2.42
C THR A 45 -1.04 3.48 1.87
N GLY A 46 0.08 3.75 1.20
CA GLY A 46 0.91 2.72 0.56
C GLY A 46 1.71 1.88 1.56
N LEU A 47 2.32 2.49 2.57
CA LEU A 47 3.19 1.78 3.52
C LEU A 47 2.48 1.45 4.83
N GLY A 48 1.48 2.23 5.24
CA GLY A 48 0.88 2.15 6.58
C GLY A 48 0.25 0.79 6.88
N GLY A 49 -0.47 0.20 5.93
CA GLY A 49 -1.07 -1.12 6.11
C GLY A 49 -0.04 -2.23 6.35
N GLY A 50 1.00 -2.27 5.51
CA GLY A 50 2.10 -3.23 5.68
C GLY A 50 2.90 -2.99 6.97
N PHE A 51 3.09 -1.73 7.37
CA PHE A 51 3.70 -1.34 8.63
C PHE A 51 2.90 -1.86 9.83
N LEU A 52 1.61 -1.59 9.86
CA LEU A 52 0.73 -1.98 10.94
C LEU A 52 0.65 -3.51 11.04
N ARG A 53 0.48 -4.20 9.91
CA ARG A 53 0.53 -5.67 9.81
C ARG A 53 1.81 -6.22 10.43
N ASP A 54 2.96 -5.70 10.01
CA ASP A 54 4.26 -6.23 10.42
C ASP A 54 4.51 -6.02 11.93
N ILE A 55 3.98 -4.94 12.52
CA ILE A 55 4.01 -4.72 13.97
C ILE A 55 3.07 -5.70 14.69
N LEU A 56 1.86 -5.89 14.20
CA LEU A 56 0.84 -6.73 14.83
C LEU A 56 1.24 -8.22 14.89
N ILE A 57 1.92 -8.71 13.85
CA ILE A 57 2.37 -10.12 13.78
C ILE A 57 3.80 -10.31 14.33
N ASP A 58 4.38 -9.26 14.92
CA ASP A 58 5.77 -9.25 15.42
C ASP A 58 6.80 -9.72 14.39
N ALA A 59 6.69 -9.21 13.15
CA ALA A 59 7.56 -9.58 12.03
C ALA A 59 8.99 -9.01 12.12
N GLY A 60 9.34 -8.37 13.23
CA GLY A 60 10.59 -7.63 13.41
C GLY A 60 10.56 -6.29 12.69
N ARG A 61 11.55 -6.04 11.83
CA ARG A 61 11.72 -4.74 11.17
C ARG A 61 10.68 -4.59 10.05
N PRO A 62 9.74 -3.60 10.10
CA PRO A 62 8.68 -3.48 9.12
C PRO A 62 9.21 -3.38 7.70
N ALA A 63 8.62 -4.13 6.76
CA ALA A 63 9.07 -4.19 5.36
C ALA A 63 9.15 -2.79 4.72
N GLY A 64 8.21 -1.90 5.07
CA GLY A 64 8.17 -0.52 4.59
C GLY A 64 9.38 0.35 4.97
N MET A 65 10.27 -0.11 5.86
CA MET A 65 11.51 0.60 6.22
C MET A 65 12.69 0.32 5.28
N GLN A 66 12.50 -0.42 4.18
CA GLN A 66 13.56 -0.63 3.19
C GLN A 66 13.40 0.36 2.02
N ASP A 67 14.54 0.80 1.47
CA ASP A 67 14.61 1.80 0.38
C ASP A 67 13.71 1.45 -0.80
N ARG A 68 13.64 0.16 -1.16
CA ARG A 68 12.80 -0.33 -2.28
C ARG A 68 11.31 0.01 -2.13
N TYR A 69 10.77 -0.05 -0.92
CA TYR A 69 9.35 0.21 -0.67
C TYR A 69 9.06 1.71 -0.64
N ILE A 70 9.96 2.48 -0.02
CA ILE A 70 9.88 3.94 -0.02
C ILE A 70 9.98 4.48 -1.46
N LEU A 71 10.93 4.00 -2.25
CA LEU A 71 11.06 4.33 -3.67
C LEU A 71 9.79 3.96 -4.45
N THR A 72 9.20 2.80 -4.18
CA THR A 72 7.96 2.38 -4.83
C THR A 72 6.78 3.30 -4.49
N ALA A 73 6.66 3.72 -3.23
CA ALA A 73 5.65 4.70 -2.82
C ALA A 73 5.87 6.05 -3.51
N ILE A 74 7.11 6.53 -3.58
CA ILE A 74 7.48 7.78 -4.26
C ILE A 74 7.15 7.70 -5.76
N ILE A 75 7.42 6.57 -6.42
CA ILE A 75 7.05 6.35 -7.81
C ILE A 75 5.52 6.42 -7.96
N GLY A 76 4.76 5.80 -7.06
CA GLY A 76 3.28 5.90 -7.03
C GLY A 76 2.81 7.35 -6.94
N VAL A 77 3.41 8.15 -6.06
CA VAL A 77 3.13 9.60 -5.95
C VAL A 77 3.45 10.33 -7.25
N ALA A 78 4.63 10.10 -7.84
CA ALA A 78 5.05 10.75 -9.07
C ALA A 78 4.07 10.45 -10.22
N VAL A 79 3.64 9.20 -10.36
CA VAL A 79 2.64 8.80 -11.37
C VAL A 79 1.29 9.49 -11.11
N ALA A 80 0.84 9.57 -9.85
CA ALA A 80 -0.40 10.26 -9.49
C ALA A 80 -0.34 11.77 -9.80
N LEU A 81 0.79 12.42 -9.53
CA LEU A 81 0.98 13.85 -9.83
C LEU A 81 1.00 14.11 -11.34
N ILE A 82 1.61 13.22 -12.13
CA ILE A 82 1.58 13.36 -13.59
C ILE A 82 0.14 13.19 -14.08
N LEU A 83 -0.52 12.08 -13.78
CA LEU A 83 -1.90 11.80 -14.22
C LEU A 83 -2.88 12.87 -13.73
N GLY A 84 -2.71 13.35 -12.49
CA GLY A 84 -3.56 14.37 -11.89
C GLY A 84 -3.52 15.72 -12.61
N ARG A 85 -2.45 16.00 -13.38
CA ARG A 85 -2.37 17.21 -14.23
C ARG A 85 -3.12 17.06 -15.54
N TRP A 86 -3.20 15.85 -16.08
CA TRP A 86 -3.85 15.59 -17.37
C TRP A 86 -5.36 15.39 -17.25
N TYR A 87 -5.84 14.86 -16.12
CA TYR A 87 -7.24 14.54 -15.92
C TYR A 87 -7.92 15.44 -14.88
N ARG A 88 -9.10 15.98 -15.21
CA ARG A 88 -9.81 16.97 -14.38
C ARG A 88 -10.80 16.37 -13.38
N ARG A 89 -11.21 15.11 -13.58
CA ARG A 89 -12.06 14.29 -12.68
C ARG A 89 -11.82 12.81 -12.94
N ILE A 90 -11.53 12.05 -11.90
CA ILE A 90 -11.27 10.60 -11.97
C ILE A 90 -12.09 9.85 -10.89
N ASP A 91 -13.24 10.41 -10.46
CA ASP A 91 -13.97 9.95 -9.27
C ASP A 91 -14.26 8.43 -9.29
N GLY A 92 -14.76 7.90 -10.41
CA GLY A 92 -15.02 6.46 -10.55
C GLY A 92 -13.77 5.58 -10.54
N ALA A 93 -12.65 6.07 -11.09
CA ALA A 93 -11.42 5.27 -11.10
C ALA A 93 -10.69 5.31 -9.75
N ILE A 94 -10.83 6.37 -8.94
CA ILE A 94 -10.27 6.41 -7.58
C ILE A 94 -10.95 5.36 -6.69
N VAL A 95 -12.28 5.23 -6.77
CA VAL A 95 -13.03 4.18 -6.05
C VAL A 95 -12.66 2.78 -6.53
N PHE A 96 -12.47 2.60 -7.85
CA PHE A 96 -12.02 1.33 -8.40
C PHE A 96 -10.60 0.97 -7.95
N LEU A 97 -9.67 1.93 -7.97
CA LEU A 97 -8.30 1.76 -7.47
C LEU A 97 -8.27 1.43 -5.98
N ASP A 98 -9.15 2.04 -5.19
CA ASP A 98 -9.29 1.73 -3.75
C ASP A 98 -9.68 0.27 -3.55
N SER A 99 -10.63 -0.24 -4.35
CA SER A 99 -11.03 -1.65 -4.32
C SER A 99 -9.88 -2.59 -4.68
N ILE A 100 -9.06 -2.22 -5.68
CA ILE A 100 -7.85 -2.99 -6.04
C ILE A 100 -6.86 -2.99 -4.88
N ALA A 101 -6.54 -1.81 -4.32
CA ALA A 101 -5.61 -1.68 -3.20
C ALA A 101 -6.07 -2.52 -2.01
N MET A 102 -7.35 -2.43 -1.63
CA MET A 102 -7.94 -3.22 -0.55
C MET A 102 -7.82 -4.72 -0.82
N SER A 103 -8.11 -5.19 -2.04
CA SER A 103 -7.99 -6.62 -2.37
C SER A 103 -6.54 -7.13 -2.30
N LEU A 104 -5.57 -6.32 -2.74
CA LEU A 104 -4.15 -6.65 -2.67
C LEU A 104 -3.67 -6.74 -1.22
N PHE A 105 -4.03 -5.75 -0.39
CA PHE A 105 -3.69 -5.76 1.04
C PHE A 105 -4.35 -6.90 1.79
N ALA A 106 -5.61 -7.25 1.49
CA ALA A 106 -6.28 -8.39 2.11
C ALA A 106 -5.53 -9.70 1.80
N VAL A 107 -5.24 -9.98 0.52
CA VAL A 107 -4.53 -11.20 0.12
C VAL A 107 -3.11 -11.25 0.70
N ALA A 108 -2.33 -10.18 0.55
CA ALA A 108 -0.95 -10.13 1.05
C ALA A 108 -0.89 -10.15 2.59
N GLY A 109 -1.87 -9.53 3.25
CA GLY A 109 -2.01 -9.49 4.71
C GLY A 109 -2.31 -10.85 5.30
N THR A 110 -3.41 -11.48 4.85
CA THR A 110 -3.81 -12.83 5.28
C THR A 110 -2.71 -13.84 5.02
N TYR A 111 -2.08 -13.79 3.84
CA TYR A 111 -0.99 -14.69 3.50
C TYR A 111 0.18 -14.56 4.47
N LYS A 112 0.64 -13.33 4.75
CA LYS A 112 1.74 -13.11 5.70
C LYS A 112 1.36 -13.51 7.12
N ALA A 113 0.16 -13.20 7.58
CA ALA A 113 -0.30 -13.53 8.92
C ALA A 113 -0.27 -15.05 9.17
N LEU A 114 -0.83 -15.84 8.24
CA LEU A 114 -0.81 -17.30 8.32
C LEU A 114 0.62 -17.87 8.34
N LEU A 115 1.54 -17.27 7.59
CA LEU A 115 2.95 -17.67 7.58
C LEU A 115 3.67 -17.43 8.91
N TYR A 116 3.23 -16.42 9.66
CA TYR A 116 3.73 -16.12 11.00
C TYR A 116 3.00 -16.91 12.09
N GLY A 117 2.14 -17.87 11.72
CA GLY A 117 1.51 -18.80 12.66
C GLY A 117 0.36 -18.19 13.48
N THR A 118 -0.21 -17.07 13.03
CA THR A 118 -1.42 -16.51 13.65
C THR A 118 -2.63 -17.42 13.42
N SER A 119 -3.68 -17.26 14.24
CA SER A 119 -4.94 -17.98 13.99
C SER A 119 -5.62 -17.49 12.69
N GLU A 120 -6.48 -18.34 12.11
CA GLU A 120 -7.24 -17.99 10.90
C GLU A 120 -8.11 -16.74 11.09
N LEU A 121 -8.70 -16.58 12.28
CA LEU A 121 -9.48 -15.40 12.64
C LEU A 121 -8.63 -14.13 12.65
N VAL A 122 -7.40 -14.21 13.17
CA VAL A 122 -6.46 -13.07 13.16
C VAL A 122 -5.97 -12.77 11.75
N ALA A 123 -5.85 -13.78 10.88
CA ALA A 123 -5.39 -13.58 9.51
C ALA A 123 -6.44 -12.92 8.59
N ILE A 124 -7.73 -13.01 8.92
CA ILE A 124 -8.83 -12.41 8.15
C ILE A 124 -9.21 -11.00 8.68
N LEU A 125 -8.86 -10.70 9.93
CA LEU A 125 -9.01 -9.39 10.59
C LEU A 125 -8.16 -8.31 9.90
#